data_AF-A0A101J8G1-F1
#
_entry.id   AF-A0A101J8G1-F1
#
_cell.length_a   1.000
_cell.length_b   1.000
_cell.length_c   1.000
_cell.angle_alpha   90.00
_cell.angle_beta   90.00
_cell.angle_gamma   90.00
#
_symmetry.space_group_name_H-M   'P 1'
#
loop_
_entity.id
_entity.type
_entity.pdbx_description
1 polymer ?
#
loop_
_entity_poly.entity_id
_entity_poly.type
_entity_poly.pdbx_seq_one_letter_code
_entity_poly.pdbx_strand_id
1 'polypeptide(L)'
;MAAADGLWFVPPERPAGPPQLDFPPIRNGIDYLASVVEHLDENASDVGPRNLKYAVLHLQAAVEVLLKARLLREHWTLIFKDPGRATRKDFESGDFESCGTEAAVERLRDIAGVAIDRKEAEALKDLAKDRNALQHYGLTHNAHAVEARAGRVLDFLMRFLDTQLLPLLEGQERDRAARDMIPVAKGVKNISSYVKRRLNRLRGELAGLESRTIMCPYCEQMTLVVAPHSGDCRFCGASWDSAELLAFDYLGCSDGQLALAFPCPQCDTAAFVEGVNFADGTRLSDTLYCFGCSNRHEARDLATCAGCSRPWPTPADADRLGFTLCPDCRAQDAPEDVA
;
A
#
# COMPACT_ATOMS: atom_id res chain seq x y z
N MET A 1 7.98 48.81 -45.53
CA MET A 1 7.15 48.39 -44.37
C MET A 1 8.02 47.54 -43.48
N ALA A 2 8.31 48.05 -42.29
CA ALA A 2 9.24 47.47 -41.32
C ALA A 2 8.60 46.24 -40.64
N ALA A 3 9.36 45.16 -40.50
CA ALA A 3 9.07 44.08 -39.57
C ALA A 3 10.01 44.26 -38.36
N ALA A 4 9.44 44.43 -37.17
CA ALA A 4 10.17 44.51 -35.92
C ALA A 4 10.14 43.14 -35.25
N ASP A 5 11.31 42.52 -35.11
CA ASP A 5 11.55 41.32 -34.31
C ASP A 5 11.36 41.64 -32.82
N GLY A 6 10.28 41.11 -32.23
CA GLY A 6 10.05 41.13 -30.79
C GLY A 6 10.79 39.96 -30.14
N LEU A 7 12.06 40.13 -29.79
CA LEU A 7 12.75 39.25 -28.85
C LEU A 7 12.11 39.42 -27.47
N TRP A 8 11.31 38.43 -27.04
CA TRP A 8 10.83 38.35 -25.67
C TRP A 8 12.00 38.16 -24.72
N PHE A 9 12.37 39.23 -24.01
CA PHE A 9 13.30 39.18 -22.90
C PHE A 9 12.70 38.31 -21.78
N VAL A 10 13.18 37.08 -21.65
CA VAL A 10 12.95 36.26 -20.45
C VAL A 10 13.95 36.75 -19.39
N PRO A 11 13.49 37.36 -18.29
CA PRO A 11 14.41 37.79 -17.23
C PRO A 11 15.19 36.58 -16.72
N PRO A 12 16.50 36.70 -16.47
CA PRO A 12 17.24 35.62 -15.83
C PRO A 12 16.55 35.27 -14.50
N GLU A 13 16.23 34.00 -14.31
CA GLU A 13 15.74 33.49 -13.03
C GLU A 13 16.70 33.95 -11.94
N ARG A 14 16.16 34.57 -10.87
CA ARG A 14 16.97 34.92 -9.71
C ARG A 14 17.68 33.65 -9.26
N PRO A 15 19.00 33.68 -9.03
CA PRO A 15 19.71 32.51 -8.54
C PRO A 15 19.02 32.05 -7.25
N ALA A 16 18.57 30.79 -7.25
CA ALA A 16 18.03 30.17 -6.05
C ALA A 16 19.07 30.37 -4.94
N GLY A 17 18.63 30.88 -3.78
CA GLY A 17 19.50 31.02 -2.62
C GLY A 17 20.13 29.68 -2.23
N PRO A 18 21.14 29.68 -1.34
CA PRO A 18 21.75 28.45 -0.90
C PRO A 18 20.68 27.48 -0.37
N PRO A 19 20.80 26.17 -0.67
CA PRO A 19 19.81 25.19 -0.25
C PRO A 19 19.66 25.21 1.28
N GLN A 20 18.43 25.40 1.76
CA GLN A 20 18.12 25.36 3.19
C GLN A 20 17.67 23.95 3.58
N LEU A 21 18.18 23.44 4.71
CA LEU A 21 17.70 22.20 5.31
C LEU A 21 16.36 22.44 6.01
N ASP A 22 15.32 21.75 5.56
CA ASP A 22 13.96 21.84 6.11
C ASP A 22 13.40 20.43 6.37
N PHE A 23 13.70 19.86 7.54
CA PHE A 23 13.23 18.53 7.96
C PHE A 23 12.46 18.63 9.28
N PRO A 24 11.21 19.15 9.27
CA PRO A 24 10.36 19.14 10.45
C PRO A 24 10.10 17.70 10.90
N PRO A 25 9.73 17.45 12.17
CA PRO A 25 9.68 16.11 12.75
C PRO A 25 8.91 15.07 11.92
N ILE A 26 7.74 15.41 11.38
CA ILE A 26 6.95 14.50 10.54
C ILE A 26 7.71 14.10 9.29
N ARG A 27 8.19 15.10 8.52
CA ARG A 27 8.96 14.87 7.30
C ARG A 27 10.23 14.07 7.57
N ASN A 28 10.96 14.41 8.63
CA ASN A 28 12.18 13.72 9.02
C ASN A 28 11.92 12.25 9.40
N GLY A 29 10.83 11.99 10.14
CA GLY A 29 10.46 10.63 10.50
C GLY A 29 10.06 9.76 9.30
N ILE A 30 9.34 10.34 8.33
CA ILE A 30 8.97 9.66 7.08
C ILE A 30 10.20 9.46 6.18
N ASP A 31 11.11 10.42 6.14
CA ASP A 31 12.39 10.30 5.41
C ASP A 31 13.24 9.14 5.95
N TYR A 32 13.33 8.99 7.28
CA TYR A 32 13.97 7.81 7.86
C TYR A 32 13.27 6.51 7.46
N LEU A 33 11.92 6.48 7.38
CA LEU A 33 11.19 5.31 6.88
C LEU A 33 11.50 5.01 5.41
N ALA A 34 11.61 6.04 4.56
CA ALA A 34 12.01 5.86 3.18
C ALA A 34 13.40 5.22 3.10
N SER A 35 14.34 5.68 3.93
CA SER A 35 15.68 5.07 3.99
C SER A 35 15.67 3.64 4.56
N VAL A 36 14.79 3.32 5.52
CA VAL A 36 14.58 1.93 5.97
C VAL A 36 14.14 1.05 4.81
N VAL A 37 13.20 1.54 4.00
CA VAL A 37 12.72 0.84 2.82
C VAL A 37 13.84 0.62 1.81
N GLU A 38 14.63 1.65 1.49
CA GLU A 38 15.79 1.52 0.58
C GLU A 38 16.79 0.45 1.04
N HIS A 39 17.02 0.32 2.34
CA HIS A 39 17.94 -0.69 2.88
C HIS A 39 17.33 -2.10 2.96
N LEU A 40 16.02 -2.24 3.00
CA LEU A 40 15.35 -3.54 3.13
C LEU A 40 14.66 -4.00 1.84
N ASP A 41 14.77 -3.25 0.75
CA ASP A 41 14.17 -3.60 -0.53
C ASP A 41 14.89 -4.81 -1.16
N GLU A 42 14.26 -5.98 -1.03
CA GLU A 42 14.75 -7.26 -1.54
C GLU A 42 14.73 -7.33 -3.07
N ASN A 43 13.94 -6.48 -3.74
CA ASN A 43 13.92 -6.41 -5.21
C ASN A 43 15.05 -5.53 -5.75
N ALA A 44 15.55 -4.57 -4.95
CA ALA A 44 16.64 -3.70 -5.34
C ALA A 44 18.02 -4.35 -5.12
N SER A 45 18.21 -5.08 -4.02
CA SER A 45 19.48 -5.76 -3.71
C SER A 45 19.33 -6.83 -2.62
N ASP A 46 20.31 -7.75 -2.54
CA ASP A 46 20.40 -8.68 -1.41
C ASP A 46 20.52 -7.93 -0.07
N VAL A 47 19.65 -8.26 0.88
CA VAL A 47 19.65 -7.65 2.22
C VAL A 47 20.77 -8.24 3.08
N GLY A 48 22.00 -7.74 2.88
CA GLY A 48 23.17 -8.14 3.64
C GLY A 48 23.28 -7.48 5.04
N PRO A 49 24.26 -7.88 5.87
CA PRO A 49 24.45 -7.33 7.22
C PRO A 49 24.60 -5.80 7.27
N ARG A 50 25.21 -5.21 6.24
CA ARG A 50 25.37 -3.75 6.15
C ARG A 50 24.01 -3.06 6.01
N ASN A 51 23.18 -3.54 5.10
CA ASN A 51 21.84 -3.03 4.84
C ASN A 51 20.98 -3.14 6.10
N LEU A 52 20.97 -4.31 6.72
CA LEU A 52 20.23 -4.54 7.96
C LEU A 52 20.69 -3.62 9.10
N LYS A 53 22.00 -3.37 9.23
CA LYS A 53 22.53 -2.40 10.21
C LYS A 53 21.90 -1.02 10.01
N TYR A 54 21.96 -0.46 8.80
CA TYR A 54 21.41 0.89 8.57
C TYR A 54 19.90 0.93 8.67
N ALA A 55 19.20 -0.11 8.22
CA ALA A 55 17.76 -0.24 8.42
C ALA A 55 17.40 -0.17 9.91
N VAL A 56 18.12 -0.87 10.80
CA VAL A 56 17.87 -0.81 12.25
C VAL A 56 18.15 0.58 12.83
N LEU A 57 19.27 1.21 12.43
CA LEU A 57 19.61 2.56 12.88
C LEU A 57 18.53 3.58 12.47
N HIS A 58 18.13 3.57 11.20
CA HIS A 58 17.14 4.51 10.66
C HIS A 58 15.74 4.21 11.18
N LEU A 59 15.38 2.93 11.38
CA LEU A 59 14.09 2.56 11.95
C LEU A 59 13.95 3.03 13.40
N GLN A 60 15.02 2.95 14.20
CA GLN A 60 14.98 3.49 15.56
C GLN A 60 14.84 5.01 15.55
N ALA A 61 15.53 5.71 14.64
CA ALA A 61 15.38 7.15 14.47
C ALA A 61 13.94 7.53 14.05
N ALA A 62 13.36 6.81 13.08
CA ALA A 62 11.97 6.99 12.66
C ALA A 62 11.00 6.79 13.82
N VAL A 63 11.14 5.70 14.58
CA VAL A 63 10.35 5.43 15.79
C VAL A 63 10.43 6.61 16.76
N GLU A 64 11.63 7.03 17.12
CA GLU A 64 11.81 8.08 18.12
C GLU A 64 11.19 9.40 17.66
N VAL A 65 11.46 9.80 16.42
CA VAL A 65 10.97 11.06 15.85
C VAL A 65 9.44 11.06 15.71
N LEU A 66 8.84 9.99 15.19
CA LEU A 66 7.40 9.94 14.92
C LEU A 66 6.56 9.79 16.19
N LEU A 67 7.03 9.03 17.18
CA LEU A 67 6.37 8.95 18.49
C LEU A 67 6.41 10.32 19.19
N LYS A 68 7.55 11.03 19.15
CA LYS A 68 7.67 12.40 19.69
C LYS A 68 6.80 13.38 18.92
N ALA A 69 6.70 13.25 17.60
CA ALA A 69 5.83 14.11 16.80
C ALA A 69 4.35 13.94 17.19
N ARG A 70 3.90 12.73 17.54
CA ARG A 70 2.57 12.53 18.11
C ARG A 70 2.42 13.14 19.50
N LEU A 71 3.44 13.07 20.36
CA LEU A 71 3.42 13.74 21.67
C LEU A 71 3.35 15.27 21.53
N LEU A 72 4.01 15.85 20.53
CA LEU A 72 3.92 17.30 20.25
C LEU A 72 2.49 17.75 19.94
N ARG A 73 1.68 16.88 19.32
CA ARG A 73 0.25 17.15 19.07
C ARG A 73 -0.58 17.12 20.35
N GLU A 74 -0.11 16.40 21.36
CA GLU A 74 -0.75 16.36 22.67
C GLU A 74 -0.37 17.60 23.49
N HIS A 75 0.91 17.78 23.75
CA HIS A 75 1.45 18.97 24.40
C HIS A 75 2.97 19.05 24.23
N TRP A 76 3.48 20.24 23.91
CA TRP A 76 4.90 20.46 23.61
C TRP A 76 5.86 20.08 24.75
N THR A 77 5.43 20.15 26.01
CA THR A 77 6.28 19.76 27.16
C THR A 77 6.54 18.26 27.21
N LEU A 78 5.70 17.43 26.58
CA LEU A 78 5.79 15.97 26.65
C LEU A 78 6.97 15.40 25.87
N ILE A 79 7.69 16.20 25.07
CA ILE A 79 8.92 15.74 24.43
C ILE A 79 10.19 16.01 25.24
N PHE A 80 10.11 16.78 26.32
CA PHE A 80 11.24 17.00 27.22
C PHE A 80 11.53 15.73 28.02
N LYS A 81 12.79 15.47 28.35
CA LYS A 81 13.14 14.38 29.26
C LYS A 81 12.39 14.51 30.59
N ASP A 82 12.35 15.73 31.14
CA ASP A 82 11.54 16.09 32.31
C ASP A 82 10.53 17.20 31.94
N PRO A 83 9.24 16.87 31.75
CA PRO A 83 8.20 17.84 31.41
C PRO A 83 8.02 18.96 32.44
N GLY A 84 8.35 18.73 33.71
CA GLY A 84 8.21 19.72 34.79
C GLY A 84 9.23 20.85 34.72
N ARG A 85 10.30 20.68 33.94
CA ARG A 85 11.36 21.69 33.74
C ARG A 85 11.27 22.37 32.37
N ALA A 86 10.24 22.05 31.59
CA ALA A 86 10.08 22.55 30.24
C ALA A 86 9.79 24.07 30.25
N THR A 87 10.56 24.83 29.49
CA THR A 87 10.30 26.26 29.26
C THR A 87 10.03 26.51 27.78
N ARG A 88 9.23 27.55 27.50
CA ARG A 88 8.91 27.92 26.11
C ARG A 88 10.16 28.35 25.34
N LYS A 89 11.09 29.04 26.03
CA LYS A 89 12.37 29.48 25.47
C LYS A 89 13.20 28.29 24.97
N ASP A 90 13.38 27.27 25.81
CA ASP A 90 14.20 26.11 25.48
C ASP A 90 13.57 25.29 24.34
N PHE A 91 12.24 25.19 24.33
CA PHE A 91 11.51 24.53 23.24
C PHE A 91 11.71 25.23 21.89
N GLU A 92 11.55 26.56 21.86
CA GLU A 92 11.67 27.35 20.63
C GLU A 92 13.11 27.44 20.12
N SER A 93 14.12 27.41 21.00
CA SER A 93 15.53 27.37 20.61
C SER A 93 16.04 25.96 20.30
N GLY A 94 15.28 24.92 20.64
CA GLY A 94 15.73 23.52 20.53
C GLY A 94 16.80 23.13 21.57
N ASP A 95 17.01 23.94 22.61
CA ASP A 95 18.05 23.75 23.62
C ASP A 95 17.52 22.96 24.82
N PHE A 96 17.19 21.69 24.60
CA PHE A 96 16.70 20.80 25.66
C PHE A 96 17.05 19.35 25.40
N GLU A 97 17.13 18.57 26.48
CA GLU A 97 17.21 17.12 26.39
C GLU A 97 15.81 16.55 26.16
N SER A 98 15.61 15.85 25.03
CA SER A 98 14.33 15.21 24.72
C SER A 98 14.20 13.83 25.37
N CYS A 99 12.98 13.32 25.52
CA CYS A 99 12.74 12.01 26.11
C CYS A 99 13.22 10.85 25.21
N GLY A 100 13.50 9.68 25.78
CA GLY A 100 13.79 8.48 24.98
C GLY A 100 12.52 7.80 24.43
N THR A 101 12.70 6.74 23.63
CA THR A 101 11.59 5.94 23.08
C THR A 101 10.70 5.33 24.17
N GLU A 102 11.28 4.80 25.25
CA GLU A 102 10.51 4.16 26.35
C GLU A 102 9.59 5.16 27.04
N ALA A 103 10.12 6.33 27.43
CA ALA A 103 9.34 7.41 27.99
C ALA A 103 8.29 7.96 27.01
N ALA A 104 8.58 7.98 25.69
CA ALA A 104 7.62 8.39 24.69
C ALA A 104 6.44 7.41 24.60
N VAL A 105 6.70 6.09 24.61
CA VAL A 105 5.68 5.04 24.61
C VAL A 105 4.80 5.12 25.86
N GLU A 106 5.40 5.29 27.05
CA GLU A 106 4.67 5.46 28.31
C GLU A 106 3.73 6.67 28.25
N ARG A 107 4.23 7.84 27.84
CA ARG A 107 3.42 9.06 27.72
C ARG A 107 2.31 8.92 26.69
N LEU A 108 2.57 8.27 25.55
CA LEU A 108 1.54 8.03 24.54
C LEU A 108 0.42 7.15 25.08
N ARG A 109 0.74 6.12 25.86
CA ARG A 109 -0.24 5.22 26.47
C ARG A 109 -1.01 5.88 27.60
N ASP A 110 -0.29 6.48 28.54
CA ASP A 110 -0.86 6.90 29.83
C ASP A 110 -1.45 8.30 29.79
N ILE A 111 -1.01 9.16 28.86
CA ILE A 111 -1.47 10.55 28.72
C ILE A 111 -2.30 10.72 27.45
N ALA A 112 -1.76 10.36 26.28
CA ALA A 112 -2.44 10.57 25.00
C ALA A 112 -3.47 9.47 24.66
N GLY A 113 -3.62 8.45 25.50
CA GLY A 113 -4.60 7.36 25.32
C GLY A 113 -4.36 6.49 24.08
N VAL A 114 -3.14 6.49 23.53
CA VAL A 114 -2.79 5.72 22.33
C VAL A 114 -2.63 4.24 22.71
N ALA A 115 -3.36 3.38 22.01
CA ALA A 115 -3.25 1.94 22.18
C ALA A 115 -1.92 1.43 21.60
N ILE A 116 -0.97 1.13 22.49
CA ILE A 116 0.28 0.41 22.18
C ILE A 116 0.32 -0.81 23.10
N ASP A 117 0.25 -2.00 22.53
CA ASP A 117 0.20 -3.23 23.32
C ASP A 117 1.58 -3.58 23.91
N ARG A 118 1.60 -4.52 24.87
CA ARG A 118 2.85 -4.93 25.54
C ARG A 118 3.86 -5.56 24.58
N LYS A 119 3.41 -6.28 23.56
CA LYS A 119 4.29 -6.92 22.56
C LYS A 119 4.90 -5.89 21.62
N GLU A 120 4.15 -4.85 21.27
CA GLU A 120 4.63 -3.70 20.50
C GLU A 120 5.66 -2.90 21.31
N ALA A 121 5.34 -2.56 22.56
CA ALA A 121 6.28 -1.88 23.45
C ALA A 121 7.60 -2.67 23.64
N GLU A 122 7.52 -3.99 23.83
CA GLU A 122 8.72 -4.83 23.93
C GLU A 122 9.51 -4.87 22.61
N ALA A 123 8.83 -4.91 21.45
CA ALA A 123 9.50 -4.87 20.16
C ALA A 123 10.27 -3.57 19.93
N LEU A 124 9.70 -2.43 20.33
CA LEU A 124 10.36 -1.12 20.28
C LEU A 124 11.58 -1.08 21.21
N LYS A 125 11.44 -1.62 22.43
CA LYS A 125 12.52 -1.73 23.40
C LYS A 125 13.67 -2.59 22.88
N ASP A 126 13.37 -3.74 22.30
CA ASP A 126 14.38 -4.61 21.73
C ASP A 126 15.07 -4.00 20.51
N LEU A 127 14.36 -3.27 19.65
CA LEU A 127 14.98 -2.55 18.53
C LEU A 127 15.97 -1.50 19.04
N ALA A 128 15.62 -0.77 20.12
CA ALA A 128 16.54 0.17 20.75
C ALA A 128 17.81 -0.51 21.31
N LYS A 129 17.68 -1.73 21.87
CA LYS A 129 18.84 -2.54 22.31
C LYS A 129 19.72 -2.97 21.12
N ASP A 130 19.13 -3.44 20.03
CA ASP A 130 19.87 -3.82 18.81
C ASP A 130 20.62 -2.60 18.24
N ARG A 131 19.95 -1.45 18.15
CA ARG A 131 20.54 -0.19 17.71
C ARG A 131 21.75 0.19 18.56
N ASN A 132 21.60 0.16 19.88
CA ASN A 132 22.69 0.48 20.81
C ASN A 132 23.88 -0.48 20.64
N ALA A 133 23.61 -1.77 20.45
CA ALA A 133 24.64 -2.77 20.20
C ALA A 133 25.39 -2.53 18.89
N LEU A 134 24.66 -2.27 17.81
CA LEU A 134 25.23 -1.96 16.50
C LEU A 134 26.11 -0.70 16.52
N GLN A 135 25.78 0.28 17.37
CA GLN A 135 26.50 1.53 17.45
C GLN A 135 27.72 1.48 18.38
N HIS A 136 27.67 0.72 19.48
CA HIS A 136 28.64 0.87 20.57
C HIS A 136 29.52 -0.36 20.84
N TYR A 137 29.04 -1.59 20.65
CA TYR A 137 29.77 -2.78 21.15
C TYR A 137 29.73 -4.01 20.24
N GLY A 138 29.14 -3.90 19.04
CA GLY A 138 29.17 -4.93 18.01
C GLY A 138 28.11 -6.02 18.21
N LEU A 139 26.97 -5.86 17.55
CA LEU A 139 25.89 -6.86 17.56
C LEU A 139 26.31 -8.13 16.79
N THR A 140 26.24 -9.29 17.44
CA THR A 140 26.53 -10.61 16.84
C THR A 140 25.29 -11.51 16.73
N HIS A 141 24.10 -10.91 16.85
CA HIS A 141 22.84 -11.63 16.70
C HIS A 141 22.66 -12.21 15.30
N ASN A 142 21.80 -13.22 15.21
CA ASN A 142 21.35 -13.78 13.93
C ASN A 142 20.63 -12.69 13.10
N ALA A 143 21.07 -12.47 11.86
CA ALA A 143 20.51 -11.45 10.97
C ALA A 143 19.00 -11.61 10.75
N HIS A 144 18.49 -12.82 10.55
CA HIS A 144 17.05 -13.07 10.39
C HIS A 144 16.25 -12.70 11.64
N ALA A 145 16.82 -12.86 12.84
CA ALA A 145 16.13 -12.46 14.07
C ALA A 145 16.01 -10.93 14.19
N VAL A 146 17.06 -10.21 13.80
CA VAL A 146 17.09 -8.74 13.76
C VAL A 146 16.15 -8.22 12.67
N GLU A 147 16.17 -8.82 11.48
CA GLU A 147 15.28 -8.49 10.37
C GLU A 147 13.80 -8.74 10.73
N ALA A 148 13.47 -9.89 11.33
CA ALA A 148 12.12 -10.20 11.77
C ALA A 148 11.60 -9.24 12.86
N ARG A 149 12.51 -8.69 13.68
CA ARG A 149 12.20 -7.64 14.66
C ARG A 149 12.00 -6.29 13.98
N ALA A 150 12.87 -5.91 13.05
CA ALA A 150 12.72 -4.70 12.25
C ALA A 150 11.37 -4.71 11.49
N GLY A 151 11.02 -5.81 10.83
CA GLY A 151 9.72 -5.95 10.15
C GLY A 151 8.52 -5.84 11.10
N ARG A 152 8.64 -6.31 12.36
CA ARG A 152 7.60 -6.12 13.38
C ARG A 152 7.44 -4.65 13.77
N VAL A 153 8.55 -3.95 14.00
CA VAL A 153 8.51 -2.54 14.37
C VAL A 153 8.05 -1.67 13.21
N LEU A 154 8.47 -1.98 11.98
CA LEU A 154 7.99 -1.30 10.77
C LEU A 154 6.47 -1.46 10.60
N ASP A 155 5.93 -2.67 10.80
CA ASP A 155 4.48 -2.89 10.77
C ASP A 155 3.72 -2.09 11.85
N PHE A 156 4.27 -2.01 13.06
CA PHE A 156 3.74 -1.13 14.11
C PHE A 156 3.75 0.33 13.66
N LEU A 157 4.90 0.81 13.14
CA LEU A 157 5.09 2.22 12.83
C LEU A 157 4.20 2.68 11.66
N MET A 158 4.01 1.83 10.65
CA MET A 158 3.06 2.09 9.57
C MET A 158 1.63 2.24 10.09
N ARG A 159 1.17 1.33 10.96
CA ARG A 159 -0.16 1.46 11.59
C ARG A 159 -0.27 2.67 12.49
N PHE A 160 0.77 2.97 13.25
CA PHE A 160 0.83 4.14 14.12
C PHE A 160 0.67 5.42 13.29
N LEU A 161 1.34 5.51 12.14
CA LEU A 161 1.18 6.64 11.23
C LEU A 161 -0.27 6.74 10.73
N ASP A 162 -0.80 5.66 10.17
CA ASP A 162 -2.14 5.62 9.57
C ASP A 162 -3.24 5.96 10.58
N THR A 163 -3.10 5.54 11.84
CA THR A 163 -4.18 5.63 12.83
C THR A 163 -3.99 6.72 13.88
N GLN A 164 -2.76 7.12 14.18
CA GLN A 164 -2.46 8.02 15.31
C GLN A 164 -1.87 9.35 14.89
N LEU A 165 -1.22 9.47 13.72
CA LEU A 165 -0.46 10.66 13.37
C LEU A 165 -0.96 11.35 12.10
N LEU A 166 -1.03 10.64 10.97
CA LEU A 166 -1.44 11.22 9.68
C LEU A 166 -2.87 11.82 9.72
N PRO A 167 -3.86 11.22 10.41
CA PRO A 167 -5.20 11.82 10.51
C PRO A 167 -5.24 13.16 11.25
N LEU A 168 -4.21 13.48 12.04
CA LEU A 168 -4.11 14.74 12.80
C LEU A 168 -3.41 15.86 12.02
N LEU A 169 -2.94 15.58 10.80
CA LEU A 169 -2.24 16.57 9.98
C LEU A 169 -3.23 17.38 9.16
N GLU A 170 -2.94 18.67 9.00
CA GLU A 170 -3.79 19.62 8.27
C GLU A 170 -2.97 20.43 7.25
N GLY A 171 -3.65 20.96 6.23
CA GLY A 171 -3.08 21.85 5.23
C GLY A 171 -1.80 21.32 4.57
N GLN A 172 -0.81 22.20 4.42
CA GLN A 172 0.42 21.90 3.70
C GLN A 172 1.23 20.75 4.32
N GLU A 173 1.16 20.56 5.64
CA GLU A 173 1.88 19.48 6.31
C GLU A 173 1.29 18.11 5.93
N ARG A 174 -0.04 18.00 5.87
CA ARG A 174 -0.73 16.80 5.38
C ARG A 174 -0.35 16.49 3.95
N ASP A 175 -0.39 17.49 3.07
CA ASP A 175 -0.08 17.30 1.65
C ASP A 175 1.38 16.87 1.43
N ARG A 176 2.30 17.43 2.22
CA ARG A 176 3.72 17.01 2.19
C ARG A 176 3.87 15.59 2.70
N ALA A 177 3.32 15.28 3.88
CA ALA A 177 3.39 13.93 4.44
C ALA A 177 2.79 12.88 3.49
N ALA A 178 1.66 13.19 2.83
CA ALA A 178 1.06 12.31 1.84
C ALA A 178 2.00 12.03 0.66
N ARG A 179 2.71 13.05 0.14
CA ARG A 179 3.72 12.86 -0.91
C ARG A 179 4.92 12.07 -0.42
N ASP A 180 5.44 12.39 0.76
CA ASP A 180 6.61 11.74 1.34
C ASP A 180 6.34 10.26 1.67
N MET A 181 5.08 9.90 1.97
CA MET A 181 4.66 8.51 2.20
C MET A 181 4.56 7.66 0.93
N ILE A 182 4.48 8.25 -0.26
CA ILE A 182 4.37 7.50 -1.54
C ILE A 182 5.55 6.51 -1.72
N PRO A 183 6.83 6.91 -1.64
CA PRO A 183 7.94 5.97 -1.77
C PRO A 183 7.94 4.90 -0.67
N VAL A 184 7.57 5.27 0.57
CA VAL A 184 7.46 4.33 1.69
C VAL A 184 6.42 3.26 1.38
N ALA A 185 5.18 3.66 1.06
CA ALA A 185 4.08 2.75 0.74
C ALA A 185 4.40 1.85 -0.45
N LYS A 186 5.11 2.38 -1.46
CA LYS A 186 5.53 1.60 -2.63
C LYS A 186 6.58 0.55 -2.29
N GLY A 187 7.56 0.86 -1.44
CA GLY A 187 8.67 -0.06 -1.20
C GLY A 187 8.48 -1.02 -0.03
N VAL A 188 7.58 -0.74 0.94
CA VAL A 188 7.32 -1.70 2.04
C VAL A 188 6.80 -3.06 1.56
N LYS A 189 6.19 -3.14 0.37
CA LYS A 189 5.76 -4.42 -0.24
C LYS A 189 6.94 -5.32 -0.65
N ASN A 190 8.15 -4.77 -0.78
CA ASN A 190 9.36 -5.50 -1.14
C ASN A 190 10.12 -6.01 0.10
N ILE A 191 9.54 -5.88 1.30
CA ILE A 191 10.18 -6.29 2.57
C ILE A 191 9.41 -7.50 3.12
N SER A 192 9.92 -8.71 2.90
CA SER A 192 9.23 -9.96 3.22
C SER A 192 8.84 -10.06 4.70
N SER A 193 9.71 -9.60 5.60
CA SER A 193 9.44 -9.60 7.04
C SER A 193 8.25 -8.70 7.42
N TYR A 194 8.08 -7.55 6.76
CA TYR A 194 6.91 -6.67 6.91
C TYR A 194 5.66 -7.27 6.25
N VAL A 195 5.77 -7.72 4.99
CA VAL A 195 4.66 -8.33 4.24
C VAL A 195 4.04 -9.48 5.03
N LYS A 196 4.88 -10.40 5.52
CA LYS A 196 4.44 -11.52 6.37
C LYS A 196 3.71 -11.06 7.62
N ARG A 197 4.16 -9.99 8.29
CA ARG A 197 3.52 -9.47 9.51
C ARG A 197 2.16 -8.86 9.20
N ARG A 198 2.08 -8.02 8.17
CA ARG A 198 0.84 -7.38 7.74
C ARG A 198 -0.19 -8.42 7.29
N LEU A 199 0.20 -9.39 6.45
CA LEU A 199 -0.70 -10.49 6.04
C LEU A 199 -1.22 -11.29 7.23
N ASN A 200 -0.38 -11.61 8.22
CA ASN A 200 -0.81 -12.34 9.41
C ASN A 200 -1.92 -11.62 10.19
N ARG A 201 -1.88 -10.28 10.25
CA ARG A 201 -2.95 -9.47 10.87
C ARG A 201 -4.22 -9.50 10.03
N LEU A 202 -4.08 -9.36 8.70
CA LEU A 202 -5.20 -9.33 7.78
C LEU A 202 -5.93 -10.66 7.65
N ARG A 203 -5.37 -11.78 8.11
CA ARG A 203 -6.03 -13.10 8.09
C ARG A 203 -7.45 -13.06 8.66
N GLY A 204 -7.65 -12.36 9.78
CA GLY A 204 -8.98 -12.26 10.40
C GLY A 204 -9.97 -11.44 9.56
N GLU A 205 -9.50 -10.42 8.87
CA GLU A 205 -10.33 -9.57 8.00
C GLU A 205 -10.66 -10.25 6.66
N LEU A 206 -9.80 -11.14 6.19
CA LEU A 206 -9.95 -11.87 4.93
C LEU A 206 -10.67 -13.21 5.09
N ALA A 207 -10.79 -13.72 6.32
CA ALA A 207 -11.45 -14.99 6.60
C ALA A 207 -12.92 -14.95 6.14
N GLY A 208 -13.32 -15.95 5.34
CA GLY A 208 -14.66 -16.05 4.76
C GLY A 208 -14.86 -15.19 3.50
N LEU A 209 -13.84 -14.46 3.04
CA LEU A 209 -13.88 -13.65 1.81
C LEU A 209 -13.09 -14.27 0.66
N GLU A 210 -12.63 -15.52 0.80
CA GLU A 210 -11.67 -16.15 -0.10
C GLU A 210 -12.18 -16.24 -1.55
N SER A 211 -13.47 -16.49 -1.72
CA SER A 211 -14.13 -16.61 -3.04
C SER A 211 -14.27 -15.28 -3.82
N ARG A 212 -13.96 -14.16 -3.17
CA ARG A 212 -13.95 -12.82 -3.78
C ARG A 212 -12.67 -12.05 -3.46
N THR A 213 -11.62 -12.75 -3.07
CA THR A 213 -10.30 -12.15 -2.83
C THR A 213 -9.36 -12.57 -3.93
N ILE A 214 -8.75 -11.60 -4.61
CA ILE A 214 -7.84 -11.81 -5.73
C ILE A 214 -6.50 -11.14 -5.47
N MET A 215 -5.56 -11.32 -6.40
CA MET A 215 -4.28 -10.63 -6.39
C MET A 215 -4.50 -9.13 -6.60
N CYS A 216 -3.95 -8.31 -5.71
CA CYS A 216 -3.94 -6.86 -5.92
C CYS A 216 -2.94 -6.50 -7.03
N PRO A 217 -3.34 -5.76 -8.08
CA PRO A 217 -2.43 -5.39 -9.16
C PRO A 217 -1.33 -4.41 -8.73
N TYR A 218 -1.50 -3.69 -7.61
CA TYR A 218 -0.52 -2.68 -7.16
C TYR A 218 0.51 -3.24 -6.19
N CYS A 219 0.11 -4.13 -5.28
CA CYS A 219 0.99 -4.67 -4.24
C CYS A 219 1.29 -6.16 -4.38
N GLU A 220 0.67 -6.83 -5.34
CA GLU A 220 0.90 -8.26 -5.64
C GLU A 220 0.69 -9.15 -4.40
N GLN A 221 -0.28 -8.78 -3.56
CA GLN A 221 -0.73 -9.60 -2.45
C GLN A 221 -2.17 -10.04 -2.68
N MET A 222 -2.47 -11.31 -2.41
CA MET A 222 -3.83 -11.91 -2.44
C MET A 222 -4.73 -11.33 -1.35
N THR A 223 -5.10 -10.06 -1.49
CA THR A 223 -5.75 -9.25 -0.45
C THR A 223 -6.71 -8.21 -1.02
N LEU A 224 -6.93 -8.21 -2.34
CA LEU A 224 -7.91 -7.36 -3.00
C LEU A 224 -9.27 -8.05 -2.93
N VAL A 225 -10.15 -7.49 -2.11
CA VAL A 225 -11.54 -7.96 -1.98
C VAL A 225 -12.38 -7.23 -3.01
N VAL A 226 -12.94 -7.98 -3.96
CA VAL A 226 -13.77 -7.42 -5.03
C VAL A 226 -15.24 -7.45 -4.67
N ALA A 227 -15.95 -6.45 -5.15
CA ALA A 227 -17.40 -6.29 -5.03
C ALA A 227 -17.96 -5.78 -6.37
N PRO A 228 -19.29 -5.77 -6.56
CA PRO A 228 -19.86 -5.25 -7.79
C PRO A 228 -19.43 -3.80 -8.02
N HIS A 229 -18.77 -3.56 -9.16
CA HIS A 229 -18.23 -2.26 -9.58
C HIS A 229 -17.11 -1.67 -8.71
N SER A 230 -16.56 -2.43 -7.75
CA SER A 230 -15.51 -1.91 -6.87
C SER A 230 -14.55 -2.98 -6.36
N GLY A 231 -13.46 -2.53 -5.74
CA GLY A 231 -12.55 -3.42 -5.04
C GLY A 231 -11.68 -2.66 -4.06
N ASP A 232 -11.37 -3.29 -2.93
CA ASP A 232 -10.52 -2.70 -1.89
C ASP A 232 -9.40 -3.67 -1.51
N CYS A 233 -8.16 -3.22 -1.66
CA CYS A 233 -7.00 -3.96 -1.22
C CYS A 233 -6.76 -3.77 0.27
N ARG A 234 -6.92 -4.83 1.05
CA ARG A 234 -6.68 -4.83 2.49
C ARG A 234 -5.21 -4.70 2.85
N PHE A 235 -4.30 -5.01 1.93
CA PHE A 235 -2.87 -4.82 2.14
C PHE A 235 -2.42 -3.39 1.91
N CYS A 236 -2.46 -2.87 0.68
CA CYS A 236 -1.92 -1.53 0.38
C CYS A 236 -2.93 -0.39 0.53
N GLY A 237 -4.21 -0.68 0.74
CA GLY A 237 -5.26 0.34 0.85
C GLY A 237 -5.72 0.94 -0.48
N ALA A 238 -5.20 0.46 -1.62
CA ALA A 238 -5.70 0.85 -2.93
C ALA A 238 -7.17 0.45 -3.07
N SER A 239 -7.97 1.33 -3.68
CA SER A 239 -9.40 1.17 -3.88
C SER A 239 -9.75 1.50 -5.32
N TRP A 240 -10.71 0.79 -5.86
CA TRP A 240 -11.27 0.97 -7.20
C TRP A 240 -12.78 1.19 -7.08
N ASP A 241 -13.27 2.19 -7.79
CA ASP A 241 -14.69 2.57 -7.88
C ASP A 241 -15.29 2.32 -9.29
N SER A 242 -14.52 1.68 -10.17
CA SER A 242 -14.94 1.27 -11.51
C SER A 242 -14.48 -0.16 -11.80
N ALA A 243 -15.40 -0.96 -12.36
CA ALA A 243 -15.13 -2.31 -12.81
C ALA A 243 -14.13 -2.34 -13.98
N GLU A 244 -14.23 -1.40 -14.90
CA GLU A 244 -13.40 -1.29 -16.09
C GLU A 244 -11.97 -0.89 -15.72
N LEU A 245 -11.80 0.08 -14.82
CA LEU A 245 -10.47 0.45 -14.31
C LEU A 245 -9.84 -0.71 -13.55
N LEU A 246 -10.61 -1.40 -12.72
CA LEU A 246 -10.13 -2.56 -11.99
C LEU A 246 -9.73 -3.71 -12.93
N ALA A 247 -10.55 -4.00 -13.94
CA ALA A 247 -10.22 -4.99 -14.96
C ALA A 247 -8.96 -4.60 -15.72
N PHE A 248 -8.84 -3.35 -16.15
CA PHE A 248 -7.66 -2.83 -16.85
C PHE A 248 -6.38 -2.99 -16.03
N ASP A 249 -6.39 -2.56 -14.75
CA ASP A 249 -5.25 -2.70 -13.85
C ASP A 249 -4.91 -4.17 -13.57
N TYR A 250 -5.94 -5.01 -13.40
CA TYR A 250 -5.76 -6.45 -13.21
C TYR A 250 -5.06 -7.08 -14.42
N LEU A 251 -5.51 -6.80 -15.64
CA LEU A 251 -4.89 -7.29 -16.88
C LEU A 251 -3.42 -6.85 -17.03
N GLY A 252 -3.03 -5.73 -16.44
CA GLY A 252 -1.65 -5.26 -16.44
C GLY A 252 -0.72 -5.97 -15.44
N CYS A 253 -1.26 -6.69 -14.46
CA CYS A 253 -0.47 -7.32 -13.40
C CYS A 253 -0.03 -8.74 -13.75
N SER A 254 0.91 -9.30 -12.99
CA SER A 254 1.50 -10.63 -13.24
C SER A 254 0.45 -11.75 -13.39
N ASP A 255 -0.62 -11.69 -12.61
CA ASP A 255 -1.72 -12.67 -12.65
C ASP A 255 -2.70 -12.44 -13.83
N GLY A 256 -2.78 -11.22 -14.37
CA GLY A 256 -3.72 -10.85 -15.43
C GLY A 256 -3.10 -10.70 -16.82
N GLN A 257 -1.77 -10.76 -16.96
CA GLN A 257 -1.08 -10.54 -18.24
C GLN A 257 -1.47 -11.48 -19.38
N LEU A 258 -2.02 -12.67 -19.06
CA LEU A 258 -2.51 -13.64 -20.04
C LEU A 258 -4.03 -13.64 -20.17
N ALA A 259 -4.73 -12.81 -19.40
CA ALA A 259 -6.19 -12.75 -19.42
C ALA A 259 -6.70 -11.82 -20.52
N LEU A 260 -7.89 -12.14 -21.01
CA LEU A 260 -8.69 -11.30 -21.91
C LEU A 260 -9.92 -10.76 -21.19
N ALA A 261 -10.35 -9.55 -21.58
CA ALA A 261 -11.59 -8.95 -21.14
C ALA A 261 -12.63 -8.90 -22.27
N PHE A 262 -13.88 -9.15 -21.90
CA PHE A 262 -15.04 -9.12 -22.78
C PHE A 262 -16.17 -8.28 -22.15
N PRO A 263 -17.16 -7.84 -22.93
CA PRO A 263 -18.44 -7.40 -22.40
C PRO A 263 -19.15 -8.55 -21.68
N CYS A 264 -19.65 -8.28 -20.48
CA CYS A 264 -20.32 -9.29 -19.67
C CYS A 264 -21.68 -9.66 -20.28
N PRO A 265 -21.99 -10.95 -20.46
CA PRO A 265 -23.29 -11.38 -21.01
C PRO A 265 -24.48 -11.02 -20.11
N GLN A 266 -24.25 -10.70 -18.84
CA GLN A 266 -25.32 -10.40 -17.87
C GLN A 266 -25.51 -8.91 -17.60
N CYS A 267 -24.43 -8.12 -17.55
CA CYS A 267 -24.51 -6.69 -17.20
C CYS A 267 -23.88 -5.77 -18.25
N ASP A 268 -23.43 -6.30 -19.38
CA ASP A 268 -22.81 -5.60 -20.52
C ASP A 268 -21.53 -4.80 -20.21
N THR A 269 -21.12 -4.74 -18.94
CA THR A 269 -19.86 -4.12 -18.51
C THR A 269 -18.67 -4.79 -19.19
N ALA A 270 -17.75 -3.99 -19.76
CA ALA A 270 -16.51 -4.44 -20.40
C ALA A 270 -15.43 -4.85 -19.38
N ALA A 271 -15.83 -5.68 -18.41
CA ALA A 271 -15.01 -6.10 -17.28
C ALA A 271 -15.23 -7.59 -16.95
N PHE A 272 -15.59 -8.40 -17.96
CA PHE A 272 -15.69 -9.85 -17.86
C PHE A 272 -14.36 -10.48 -18.26
N VAL A 273 -13.58 -10.90 -17.26
CA VAL A 273 -12.18 -11.28 -17.39
C VAL A 273 -12.01 -12.78 -17.22
N GLU A 274 -11.28 -13.42 -18.13
CA GLU A 274 -10.90 -14.83 -17.98
C GLU A 274 -9.72 -15.01 -17.03
N GLY A 275 -9.67 -16.16 -16.37
CA GLY A 275 -8.50 -16.55 -15.58
C GLY A 275 -8.22 -15.72 -14.34
N VAL A 276 -9.27 -15.18 -13.72
CA VAL A 276 -9.12 -14.52 -12.41
C VAL A 276 -8.81 -15.57 -11.33
N ASN A 277 -7.67 -15.43 -10.66
CA ASN A 277 -7.30 -16.28 -9.53
C ASN A 277 -7.94 -15.80 -8.23
N PHE A 278 -8.60 -16.71 -7.50
CA PHE A 278 -9.20 -16.43 -6.21
C PHE A 278 -8.42 -17.10 -5.07
N ALA A 279 -8.49 -16.49 -3.88
CA ALA A 279 -7.85 -17.01 -2.67
C ALA A 279 -8.45 -18.33 -2.19
N ASP A 280 -9.62 -18.72 -2.68
CA ASP A 280 -10.26 -20.02 -2.43
C ASP A 280 -9.55 -21.20 -3.15
N GLY A 281 -8.54 -20.92 -3.98
CA GLY A 281 -7.75 -21.92 -4.69
C GLY A 281 -8.22 -22.19 -6.13
N THR A 282 -9.25 -21.48 -6.61
CA THR A 282 -9.68 -21.52 -8.01
C THR A 282 -8.63 -20.88 -8.92
N ARG A 283 -8.27 -21.56 -10.03
CA ARG A 283 -7.17 -21.14 -10.91
C ARG A 283 -7.59 -20.77 -12.34
N LEU A 284 -6.80 -19.84 -12.90
CA LEU A 284 -6.64 -19.26 -14.24
C LEU A 284 -7.28 -19.91 -15.49
N SER A 285 -7.49 -21.22 -15.58
CA SER A 285 -8.08 -21.81 -16.80
C SER A 285 -9.59 -22.05 -16.68
N ASP A 286 -10.11 -22.07 -15.46
CA ASP A 286 -11.40 -22.72 -15.21
C ASP A 286 -12.52 -21.73 -14.97
N THR A 287 -12.24 -20.42 -14.91
CA THR A 287 -13.25 -19.42 -14.58
C THR A 287 -13.11 -18.09 -15.31
N LEU A 288 -14.26 -17.52 -15.67
CA LEU A 288 -14.41 -16.12 -16.05
C LEU A 288 -15.17 -15.39 -14.96
N TYR A 289 -14.74 -14.17 -14.64
CA TYR A 289 -15.33 -13.36 -13.59
C TYR A 289 -15.61 -11.94 -14.09
N CYS A 290 -16.80 -11.42 -13.77
CA CYS A 290 -17.15 -10.04 -14.09
C CYS A 290 -16.92 -9.13 -12.88
N PHE A 291 -16.03 -8.14 -13.01
CA PHE A 291 -15.85 -7.11 -11.98
C PHE A 291 -17.03 -6.14 -11.84
N GLY A 292 -17.94 -6.09 -12.83
CA GLY A 292 -19.16 -5.29 -12.78
C GLY A 292 -20.23 -5.92 -11.88
N CYS A 293 -20.67 -7.14 -12.22
CA CYS A 293 -21.76 -7.81 -11.52
C CYS A 293 -21.33 -8.89 -10.51
N SER A 294 -20.03 -9.14 -10.36
CA SER A 294 -19.44 -10.19 -9.53
C SER A 294 -19.86 -11.62 -9.89
N ASN A 295 -20.45 -11.84 -11.07
CA ASN A 295 -20.76 -13.18 -11.52
C ASN A 295 -19.50 -13.91 -11.95
N ARG A 296 -19.45 -15.17 -11.50
CA ARG A 296 -18.39 -16.11 -11.81
C ARG A 296 -18.99 -17.25 -12.61
N HIS A 297 -18.38 -17.53 -13.76
CA HIS A 297 -18.74 -18.64 -14.64
C HIS A 297 -17.56 -19.58 -14.72
N GLU A 298 -17.82 -20.88 -14.72
CA GLU A 298 -16.77 -21.82 -15.07
C GLU A 298 -16.60 -21.86 -16.59
N ALA A 299 -15.37 -22.01 -17.08
CA ALA A 299 -15.09 -22.01 -18.52
C ALA A 299 -15.88 -23.11 -19.25
N ARG A 300 -16.16 -24.23 -18.58
CA ARG A 300 -16.98 -25.34 -19.12
C ARG A 300 -18.47 -25.01 -19.30
N ASP A 301 -18.95 -23.96 -18.65
CA ASP A 301 -20.35 -23.50 -18.71
C ASP A 301 -20.54 -22.40 -19.77
N LEU A 302 -19.47 -22.07 -20.51
CA LEU A 302 -19.47 -21.05 -21.54
C LEU A 302 -19.15 -21.69 -22.90
N ALA A 303 -19.79 -21.20 -23.96
CA ALA A 303 -19.39 -21.44 -25.33
C ALA A 303 -18.98 -20.14 -26.01
N THR A 304 -18.13 -20.25 -27.02
CA THR A 304 -17.78 -19.13 -27.89
C THR A 304 -18.91 -18.86 -28.88
N CYS A 305 -19.46 -17.65 -28.86
CA CYS A 305 -20.47 -17.22 -29.82
C CYS A 305 -19.89 -17.25 -31.25
N ALA A 306 -20.54 -17.92 -32.19
CA ALA A 306 -20.04 -18.04 -33.57
C ALA A 306 -20.06 -16.72 -34.35
N GLY A 307 -20.90 -15.76 -33.97
CA GLY A 307 -21.02 -14.46 -34.64
C GLY A 307 -20.00 -13.41 -34.16
N CYS A 308 -19.84 -13.28 -32.84
CA CYS A 308 -18.99 -12.23 -32.25
C CYS A 308 -17.75 -12.76 -31.52
N SER A 309 -17.55 -14.07 -31.47
CA SER A 309 -16.45 -14.76 -30.78
C SER A 309 -16.37 -14.50 -29.27
N ARG A 310 -17.42 -13.95 -28.65
CA ARG A 310 -17.47 -13.70 -27.20
C ARG A 310 -17.89 -14.96 -26.42
N PRO A 311 -17.38 -15.17 -25.20
CA PRO A 311 -17.86 -16.23 -24.32
C PRO A 311 -19.31 -15.96 -23.89
N TRP A 312 -20.17 -16.97 -23.96
CA TRP A 312 -21.60 -16.88 -23.68
C TRP A 312 -22.08 -18.10 -22.88
N PRO A 313 -22.93 -17.93 -21.84
CA PRO A 313 -23.48 -19.04 -21.07
C PRO A 313 -24.27 -20.02 -21.94
N THR A 314 -23.95 -21.31 -21.86
CA THR A 314 -24.74 -22.36 -22.51
C THR A 314 -25.74 -22.98 -21.55
N PRO A 315 -26.97 -23.30 -22.00
CA PRO A 315 -27.87 -24.14 -21.23
C PRO A 315 -27.23 -25.51 -20.96
N ALA A 316 -27.41 -26.05 -19.76
CA ALA A 316 -26.79 -27.32 -19.33
C ALA A 316 -27.07 -28.51 -20.27
N ASP A 317 -28.18 -28.46 -21.02
CA ASP A 317 -28.66 -29.54 -21.89
C ASP A 317 -28.42 -29.29 -23.40
N ALA A 318 -27.66 -28.26 -23.78
CA ALA A 318 -27.38 -27.97 -25.18
C ALA A 318 -26.33 -28.95 -25.75
N ASP A 319 -26.63 -29.59 -26.89
CA ASP A 319 -25.67 -30.40 -27.66
C ASP A 319 -24.41 -29.57 -27.93
N ARG A 320 -23.30 -29.92 -27.27
CA ARG A 320 -22.01 -29.19 -27.30
C ARG A 320 -21.33 -29.14 -28.68
N LEU A 321 -21.96 -29.75 -29.69
CA LEU A 321 -21.52 -29.81 -31.08
C LEU A 321 -22.17 -28.73 -31.97
N GLY A 322 -23.07 -27.90 -31.43
CA GLY A 322 -23.73 -26.80 -32.15
C GLY A 322 -23.05 -25.45 -31.99
N PHE A 323 -22.87 -24.71 -33.09
CA PHE A 323 -22.50 -23.30 -33.07
C PHE A 323 -23.55 -22.51 -32.26
N THR A 324 -23.16 -21.96 -31.11
CA THR A 324 -24.06 -21.15 -30.28
C THR A 324 -23.98 -19.70 -30.75
N LEU A 325 -25.12 -19.05 -31.01
CA LEU A 325 -25.22 -17.60 -31.22
C LEU A 325 -25.81 -16.95 -29.96
N CYS A 326 -25.17 -15.87 -29.49
CA CYS A 326 -25.74 -15.01 -28.45
C CYS A 326 -27.03 -14.31 -28.97
N PRO A 327 -27.89 -13.78 -28.08
CA PRO A 327 -29.14 -13.11 -28.46
C PRO A 327 -28.94 -12.01 -29.49
N ASP A 328 -27.90 -11.18 -29.34
CA ASP A 328 -27.63 -10.07 -30.26
C ASP A 328 -27.26 -10.56 -31.67
N CYS A 329 -26.35 -11.54 -31.77
CA CYS A 329 -25.98 -12.12 -33.07
C CYS A 329 -27.15 -12.89 -33.69
N ARG A 330 -27.99 -13.56 -32.88
CA ARG A 330 -29.19 -14.24 -33.36
C ARG A 330 -30.23 -13.26 -33.91
N ALA A 331 -30.39 -12.10 -33.28
CA ALA A 331 -31.30 -11.05 -33.74
C ALA A 331 -30.83 -10.42 -35.06
N GLN A 332 -29.52 -10.34 -35.28
CA GLN A 332 -28.92 -9.84 -36.53
C GLN A 332 -28.99 -10.85 -37.68
N ASP A 333 -29.01 -12.15 -37.37
CA ASP A 333 -29.08 -13.25 -38.35
C ASP A 333 -30.53 -13.67 -38.67
N ALA A 334 -31.52 -13.06 -38.01
CA ALA A 334 -32.92 -13.25 -38.36
C ALA A 334 -33.18 -12.63 -39.74
N PRO A 335 -33.68 -13.38 -40.73
CA PRO A 335 -34.01 -12.82 -42.02
C PRO A 335 -35.00 -11.67 -41.81
N GLU A 336 -34.71 -10.50 -42.36
CA GLU A 336 -35.72 -9.45 -42.48
C GLU A 336 -36.90 -10.07 -43.24
N ASP A 337 -38.06 -10.18 -42.59
CA ASP A 337 -39.29 -10.54 -43.25
C ASP A 337 -39.51 -9.54 -44.40
N VAL A 338 -39.17 -9.98 -45.62
CA VAL A 338 -39.46 -9.24 -46.86
C VAL A 338 -40.98 -9.25 -47.01
N ALA A 339 -41.62 -8.22 -46.48
CA ALA A 339 -43.04 -7.93 -46.65
C ALA A 339 -43.36 -7.41 -48.06
#